data_AF-A0A7Y2B5Z5-F1
#
_entry.id   AF-A0A7Y2B5Z5-F1
#
_cell.length_a   1.000
_cell.length_b   1.000
_cell.length_c   1.000
_cell.angle_alpha   90.00
_cell.angle_beta   90.00
_cell.angle_gamma   90.00
#
_symmetry.space_group_name_H-M   'P 1'
#
loop_
_entity.id
_entity.type
_entity.pdbx_description
1 polymer ?
#
loop_
_entity_poly.entity_id
_entity_poly.type
_entity_poly.pdbx_seq_one_letter_code
_entity_poly.pdbx_strand_id
1 'polypeptide(L)'
;METPVRIAMWSGPRNISTALMRSWGSRADTFVWDEPFYAHYLKTTGKDHPGRDEVIAQHETDYAKIVAMLLGPVPGERAIFYQKHMAHHILPGDDIDWIGSVRNAFLIRDPLEMLTSLVKVIPEPTLEDTGLPQ
;
A
#
# COMPACT_ATOMS: atom_id res chain seq x y z
N MET A 1 -12.92 -10.75 23.16
CA MET A 1 -12.96 -9.71 22.10
C MET A 1 -12.90 -10.44 20.78
N GLU A 2 -13.72 -10.06 19.80
CA GLU A 2 -13.66 -10.67 18.47
C GLU A 2 -12.32 -10.37 17.81
N THR A 3 -11.79 -11.35 17.06
CA THR A 3 -10.56 -11.16 16.27
C THR A 3 -10.81 -10.08 15.22
N PRO A 4 -10.01 -9.00 15.16
CA PRO A 4 -10.24 -7.92 14.22
C PRO A 4 -10.05 -8.39 12.77
N VAL A 5 -10.85 -7.83 11.87
CA VAL A 5 -10.76 -8.11 10.43
C VAL A 5 -9.63 -7.28 9.83
N ARG A 6 -8.61 -7.94 9.29
CA ARG A 6 -7.51 -7.31 8.55
C ARG A 6 -7.76 -7.42 7.05
N ILE A 7 -7.76 -6.30 6.35
CA ILE A 7 -7.96 -6.23 4.90
C ILE A 7 -6.71 -5.66 4.27
N ALA A 8 -6.03 -6.45 3.44
CA ALA A 8 -5.01 -5.96 2.53
C ALA A 8 -5.68 -5.62 1.18
N MET A 9 -5.87 -4.32 0.93
CA MET A 9 -6.38 -3.83 -0.35
C MET A 9 -5.20 -3.54 -1.27
N TRP A 10 -4.99 -4.41 -2.26
CA TRP A 10 -3.93 -4.33 -3.23
C TRP A 10 -4.36 -3.53 -4.45
N SER A 11 -3.46 -2.68 -4.95
CA SER A 11 -3.68 -1.91 -6.16
C SER A 11 -2.36 -1.60 -6.86
N GLY A 12 -2.43 -1.29 -8.16
CA GLY A 12 -1.36 -0.56 -8.85
C GLY A 12 -1.60 0.96 -8.79
N PRO A 13 -0.68 1.77 -9.33
CA PRO A 13 -0.88 3.20 -9.49
C PRO A 13 -2.22 3.52 -10.18
N ARG A 14 -2.87 4.61 -9.76
CA ARG A 14 -4.08 5.18 -10.42
C ARG A 14 -5.32 4.27 -10.45
N ASN A 15 -5.43 3.33 -9.51
CA ASN A 15 -6.55 2.41 -9.36
C ASN A 15 -7.63 2.87 -8.35
N ILE A 16 -7.79 4.17 -8.04
CA ILE A 16 -8.85 4.69 -7.12
C ILE A 16 -8.66 4.26 -5.64
N SER A 17 -7.56 3.58 -5.30
CA SER A 17 -7.29 3.06 -3.95
C SER A 17 -7.31 4.14 -2.87
N THR A 18 -6.85 5.36 -3.16
CA THR A 18 -6.95 6.50 -2.23
C THR A 18 -8.39 6.91 -1.92
N ALA A 19 -9.29 6.89 -2.91
CA ALA A 19 -10.70 7.24 -2.67
C ALA A 19 -11.39 6.17 -1.81
N LEU A 20 -11.11 4.89 -2.09
CA LEU A 20 -11.61 3.78 -1.28
C LEU A 20 -11.06 3.84 0.15
N MET A 21 -9.76 4.10 0.30
CA MET A 21 -9.12 4.30 1.59
C MET A 21 -9.80 5.41 2.41
N ARG A 22 -10.10 6.57 1.78
CA ARG A 22 -10.83 7.66 2.44
C ARG A 22 -12.24 7.25 2.88
N SER A 23 -12.93 6.45 2.07
CA SER A 23 -14.24 5.89 2.42
C SER A 23 -14.16 5.02 3.68
N TRP A 24 -13.21 4.08 3.72
CA TRP A 24 -12.96 3.26 4.92
C TRP A 24 -12.54 4.07 6.14
N GLY A 25 -11.66 5.06 5.96
CA GLY A 25 -11.17 5.93 7.04
C GLY A 25 -12.25 6.82 7.66
N SER A 26 -13.39 7.01 6.98
CA SER A 26 -14.53 7.75 7.52
C SER A 26 -15.35 6.95 8.55
N ARG A 27 -15.10 5.63 8.68
CA ARG A 27 -15.83 4.76 9.58
C ARG A 27 -15.20 4.75 10.98
N ALA A 28 -16.04 4.86 12.01
CA ALA A 28 -15.58 4.84 13.41
C ALA A 28 -15.02 3.48 13.88
N ASP A 29 -15.35 2.39 13.18
CA ASP A 29 -14.91 1.03 13.51
C ASP A 29 -13.65 0.59 12.78
N THR A 30 -13.03 1.48 11.99
CA THR A 30 -11.92 1.15 11.08
C THR A 30 -10.69 1.97 11.40
N PHE A 31 -9.53 1.31 11.45
CA PHE A 31 -8.23 1.96 11.35
C PHE A 31 -7.67 1.74 9.94
N VAL A 32 -7.10 2.79 9.35
CA VAL A 32 -6.52 2.75 8.01
C VAL A 32 -5.01 2.96 8.10
N TRP A 33 -4.26 2.13 7.39
CA TRP A 33 -2.84 2.39 7.10
C TRP A 33 -2.64 2.59 5.60
N ASP A 34 -2.18 3.79 5.25
CA ASP A 34 -1.83 4.16 3.89
C ASP A 34 -0.41 3.68 3.55
N GLU A 35 -0.30 2.87 2.50
CA GLU A 35 0.94 2.39 1.86
C GLU A 35 2.08 1.98 2.83
N PRO A 36 1.88 0.93 3.65
CA PRO A 36 2.82 0.56 4.72
C PRO A 36 4.27 0.32 4.26
N PHE A 37 4.45 -0.19 3.04
CA PHE A 37 5.75 -0.54 2.49
C PHE A 37 6.42 0.58 1.68
N TYR A 38 5.82 1.77 1.57
CA TYR A 38 6.35 2.81 0.68
C TYR A 38 7.73 3.31 1.09
N ALA A 39 7.96 3.55 2.39
CA ALA A 39 9.27 3.96 2.89
C ALA A 39 10.34 2.88 2.73
N HIS A 40 9.97 1.60 2.95
CA HIS A 40 10.83 0.46 2.64
C HIS A 40 11.22 0.46 1.16
N TYR A 41 10.24 0.55 0.26
CA TYR A 41 10.44 0.61 -1.18
C TYR A 41 11.39 1.74 -1.61
N LEU A 42 11.18 2.97 -1.14
CA LEU A 42 12.03 4.13 -1.47
C LEU A 42 13.46 3.99 -0.95
N LYS A 43 13.62 3.41 0.25
CA LYS A 43 14.93 3.17 0.84
C LYS A 43 15.70 2.09 0.07
N THR A 44 15.04 0.98 -0.25
CA THR A 44 15.69 -0.17 -0.90
C THR A 44 16.00 0.10 -2.37
N THR A 45 15.09 0.74 -3.11
CA THR A 45 15.29 1.01 -4.55
C THR A 45 16.15 2.25 -4.82
N GLY A 46 16.20 3.20 -3.88
CA GLY A 46 16.88 4.47 -4.10
C GLY A 46 16.20 5.38 -5.13
N LYS A 47 14.95 5.10 -5.54
CA LYS A 47 14.22 5.93 -6.49
C LYS A 47 14.10 7.36 -5.98
N ASP A 48 14.38 8.31 -6.88
CA ASP A 48 14.20 9.72 -6.60
C ASP A 48 12.71 10.07 -6.70
N HIS A 49 12.12 10.47 -5.58
CA HIS A 49 10.72 10.85 -5.48
C HIS A 49 10.61 12.12 -4.62
N PRO A 50 9.73 13.08 -4.98
CA PRO A 50 9.45 14.22 -4.14
C PRO A 50 9.13 13.81 -2.70
N GLY A 51 9.83 14.40 -1.73
CA GLY A 51 9.64 14.09 -0.30
C GLY A 51 10.22 12.75 0.15
N ARG A 52 11.04 12.06 -0.66
CA ARG A 52 11.64 10.76 -0.33
C ARG A 52 12.26 10.72 1.06
N ASP A 53 13.17 11.64 1.36
CA ASP A 53 13.92 11.62 2.62
C ASP A 53 13.01 11.87 3.83
N GLU A 54 11.97 12.69 3.66
CA GLU A 54 10.94 12.92 4.68
C GLU A 54 10.12 11.65 4.93
N VAL A 55 9.69 10.97 3.88
CA VAL A 55 8.94 9.69 3.98
C VAL A 55 9.78 8.62 4.67
N ILE A 56 11.05 8.47 4.27
CA ILE A 56 11.97 7.50 4.89
C ILE A 56 12.21 7.82 6.37
N ALA A 57 12.30 9.11 6.73
CA ALA A 57 12.51 9.53 8.11
C ALA A 57 11.27 9.36 9.01
N GLN A 58 10.07 9.48 8.44
CA GLN A 58 8.81 9.44 9.20
C GLN A 58 8.23 8.03 9.38
N HIS A 59 8.56 7.09 8.51
CA HIS A 59 7.94 5.77 8.45
C HIS A 59 8.94 4.64 8.69
N GLU A 60 8.45 3.48 9.13
CA GLU A 60 9.29 2.29 9.28
C GLU A 60 9.78 1.80 7.91
N THR A 61 11.02 1.33 7.86
CA THR A 61 11.69 0.87 6.64
C THR A 61 12.15 -0.57 6.71
N ASP A 62 12.12 -1.18 7.90
CA ASP A 62 12.39 -2.60 8.11
C ASP A 62 11.15 -3.43 7.75
N TYR A 63 11.27 -4.22 6.68
CA TYR A 63 10.17 -5.03 6.14
C TYR A 63 9.54 -5.96 7.20
N ALA A 64 10.37 -6.66 7.99
CA ALA A 64 9.89 -7.60 8.99
C ALA A 64 9.11 -6.90 10.10
N LYS A 65 9.55 -5.69 10.50
CA LYS A 65 8.79 -4.88 11.46
C LYS A 65 7.47 -4.39 10.89
N ILE A 66 7.44 -3.98 9.61
CA ILE A 66 6.19 -3.60 8.93
C ILE A 66 5.21 -4.78 8.95
N VAL A 67 5.64 -5.98 8.54
CA VAL A 67 4.80 -7.19 8.59
C VAL A 67 4.30 -7.47 10.01
N ALA A 68 5.16 -7.38 11.02
CA ALA A 68 4.76 -7.57 12.42
C ALA A 68 3.69 -6.55 12.86
N MET A 69 3.78 -5.30 12.41
CA MET A 69 2.76 -4.28 12.67
C MET A 69 1.45 -4.54 11.92
N LEU A 70 1.50 -5.01 10.67
CA LEU A 70 0.31 -5.36 9.88
C LEU A 70 -0.50 -6.49 10.52
N LEU A 71 0.18 -7.47 11.14
CA LEU A 71 -0.44 -8.60 11.81
C LEU A 71 -0.71 -8.37 13.30
N GLY A 72 -0.08 -7.35 13.89
CA GLY A 72 -0.15 -7.00 15.29
C GLY A 72 -1.50 -6.43 15.76
N PRO A 73 -1.53 -5.84 16.97
CA PRO A 73 -2.71 -5.17 17.51
C PRO A 73 -3.20 -4.05 16.60
N VAL A 74 -4.52 -3.92 16.44
CA VAL A 74 -5.10 -2.84 15.65
C VAL A 74 -5.07 -1.55 16.45
N PRO A 75 -4.48 -0.45 15.93
CA PRO A 75 -4.45 0.82 16.64
C PRO A 75 -5.85 1.31 17.00
N GLY A 76 -6.02 1.74 18.26
CA GLY A 76 -7.32 2.20 18.77
C GLY A 76 -8.37 1.09 18.92
N GLU A 77 -7.96 -0.18 18.95
CA GLU A 77 -8.83 -1.34 19.16
C GLU A 77 -10.01 -1.41 18.17
N ARG A 78 -9.79 -0.90 16.96
CA ARG A 78 -10.81 -0.89 15.90
C ARG A 78 -11.12 -2.32 15.45
N ALA A 79 -12.38 -2.56 15.10
CA ALA A 79 -12.83 -3.86 14.62
C ALA A 79 -12.23 -4.22 13.25
N ILE A 80 -11.90 -3.20 12.45
CA ILE A 80 -11.37 -3.36 11.09
C ILE A 80 -10.02 -2.66 10.98
N PHE A 81 -9.05 -3.37 10.41
CA PHE A 81 -7.75 -2.83 10.02
C PHE A 81 -7.62 -2.88 8.50
N TYR A 82 -7.82 -1.74 7.85
CA TYR A 82 -7.73 -1.59 6.42
C TYR A 82 -6.33 -1.11 6.03
N GLN A 83 -5.66 -1.87 5.17
CA GLN A 83 -4.30 -1.60 4.71
C GLN A 83 -4.37 -1.34 3.21
N LYS A 84 -4.01 -0.13 2.78
CA LYS A 84 -3.90 0.20 1.36
C LYS A 84 -2.50 -0.16 0.89
N HIS A 85 -2.38 -1.14 0.01
CA HIS A 85 -1.10 -1.59 -0.54
C HIS A 85 -0.97 -1.21 -2.01
N MET A 86 0.25 -0.82 -2.38
CA MET A 86 0.69 -0.77 -3.77
C MET A 86 1.53 -2.00 -4.04
N ALA A 87 1.12 -2.85 -4.99
CA ALA A 87 1.75 -4.15 -5.21
C ALA A 87 3.26 -4.03 -5.52
N HIS A 88 3.64 -3.01 -6.29
CA HIS A 88 5.04 -2.76 -6.67
C HIS A 88 5.93 -2.25 -5.52
N HIS A 89 5.39 -2.03 -4.31
CA HIS A 89 6.21 -1.77 -3.13
C HIS A 89 6.80 -3.06 -2.53
N ILE A 90 6.28 -4.22 -2.91
CA ILE A 90 6.85 -5.53 -2.59
C ILE A 90 7.92 -5.84 -3.64
N LEU A 91 9.16 -6.01 -3.21
CA LEU A 91 10.32 -6.20 -4.08
C LEU A 91 10.63 -7.70 -4.26
N PRO A 92 11.36 -8.06 -5.33
CA PRO A 92 11.84 -9.44 -5.50
C PRO A 92 12.66 -9.89 -4.28
N GLY A 93 12.22 -10.97 -3.64
CA GLY A 93 12.86 -11.53 -2.44
C GLY A 93 12.18 -11.15 -1.12
N ASP A 94 11.23 -10.23 -1.13
CA ASP A 94 10.39 -9.96 0.05
C ASP A 94 9.47 -11.15 0.35
N ASP A 95 9.35 -11.49 1.62
CA ASP A 95 8.45 -12.56 2.07
C ASP A 95 6.99 -12.12 1.99
N ILE A 96 6.17 -12.89 1.28
CA ILE A 96 4.74 -12.62 1.11
C ILE A 96 3.85 -13.59 1.87
N ASP A 97 4.39 -14.56 2.62
CA ASP A 97 3.59 -15.59 3.30
C ASP A 97 2.58 -14.99 4.29
N TRP A 98 2.90 -13.81 4.85
CA TRP A 98 2.02 -13.07 5.74
C TRP A 98 0.67 -12.71 5.13
N ILE A 99 0.55 -12.60 3.79
CA ILE A 99 -0.73 -12.29 3.14
C ILE A 99 -1.77 -13.39 3.37
N GLY A 100 -1.34 -14.62 3.70
CA GLY A 100 -2.23 -15.72 4.09
C GLY A 100 -2.96 -15.47 5.43
N SER A 101 -2.49 -14.53 6.24
CA SER A 101 -3.08 -14.17 7.54
C SER A 101 -4.06 -13.01 7.48
N VAL A 102 -4.33 -12.46 6.29
CA VAL A 102 -5.23 -11.30 6.08
C VAL A 102 -6.24 -11.58 4.97
N ARG A 103 -7.29 -10.77 4.90
CA ARG A 103 -8.24 -10.80 3.77
C ARG A 103 -7.69 -9.95 2.63
N ASN A 104 -7.32 -10.60 1.53
CA ASN A 104 -6.81 -9.93 0.35
C ASN A 104 -7.96 -9.50 -0.57
N ALA A 105 -7.91 -8.27 -1.05
CA ALA A 105 -8.78 -7.74 -2.09
C ALA A 105 -7.94 -6.98 -3.10
N PHE A 106 -8.31 -7.05 -4.38
CA PHE A 106 -7.57 -6.44 -5.47
C PHE A 106 -8.44 -5.40 -6.18
N LEU A 107 -7.94 -4.18 -6.26
CA LEU A 107 -8.57 -3.10 -6.99
C LEU A 107 -7.90 -2.98 -8.34
N ILE A 108 -8.61 -3.47 -9.36
CA ILE A 108 -8.15 -3.54 -10.74
C ILE A 108 -8.96 -2.56 -11.58
N ARG A 109 -8.29 -1.84 -12.46
CA ARG A 109 -8.87 -0.89 -13.40
C ARG A 109 -8.46 -1.23 -14.82
N ASP A 110 -9.30 -0.87 -15.78
CA ASP A 110 -8.96 -0.92 -17.20
C ASP A 110 -7.61 -0.20 -17.47
N PRO A 111 -6.63 -0.88 -18.09
CA PRO A 111 -5.31 -0.31 -18.33
C PRO A 111 -5.33 0.97 -19.17
N LEU A 112 -6.23 1.10 -20.15
CA LEU A 112 -6.31 2.29 -21.00
C LEU A 112 -6.72 3.51 -20.17
N GLU A 113 -7.71 3.35 -19.29
CA GLU A 113 -8.12 4.41 -18.38
C GLU A 113 -7.05 4.75 -17.33
N MET A 114 -6.39 3.72 -16.79
CA MET A 114 -5.33 3.84 -15.80
C MET A 114 -4.16 4.66 -16.37
N LEU A 115 -3.65 4.28 -17.54
CA LEU A 115 -2.56 4.98 -18.23
C LEU A 115 -2.93 6.42 -18.58
N THR A 116 -4.15 6.64 -19.09
CA THR A 116 -4.64 8.00 -19.39
C THR A 116 -4.70 8.87 -18.13
N SER A 117 -4.96 8.28 -16.96
CA SER A 117 -4.88 9.00 -15.67
C SER A 117 -3.44 9.22 -15.20
N LEU A 118 -2.54 8.28 -15.45
CA LEU A 118 -1.14 8.33 -15.04
C LEU A 118 -0.38 9.45 -15.76
N VAL A 119 -0.56 9.59 -17.07
CA VAL A 119 0.06 10.64 -17.91
C VAL A 119 -0.25 12.06 -17.41
N LYS A 120 -1.38 12.26 -16.71
CA LYS A 120 -1.74 13.56 -16.12
C LYS A 120 -0.92 13.92 -14.88
N VAL A 121 -0.28 12.94 -14.25
CA VAL A 121 0.49 13.08 -13.00
C VAL A 121 1.98 12.96 -13.26
N ILE A 122 2.37 11.97 -14.07
CA ILE A 122 3.75 11.74 -14.50
C ILE A 122 3.79 12.02 -16.01
N PRO A 123 4.35 13.15 -16.45
CA PRO A 123 4.60 13.41 -17.86
C PRO A 123 5.57 12.35 -18.38
N GLU A 124 5.20 11.64 -19.46
CA GLU A 124 5.99 10.55 -20.07
C GLU A 124 6.27 9.36 -19.14
N PRO A 125 5.23 8.65 -18.65
CA PRO A 125 5.43 7.52 -17.75
C PRO A 125 6.12 6.35 -18.47
N THR A 126 7.03 5.70 -17.75
CA THR A 126 7.65 4.44 -18.15
C THR A 126 6.79 3.26 -17.74
N LEU A 127 7.13 2.05 -18.23
CA LEU A 127 6.43 0.83 -17.81
C LEU A 127 6.58 0.59 -16.29
N GLU A 128 7.74 0.93 -15.73
CA GLU A 128 8.00 0.81 -14.29
C GLU A 128 7.07 1.69 -13.44
N ASP A 129 6.66 2.84 -13.96
CA ASP A 129 5.71 3.75 -13.29
C ASP A 129 4.29 3.18 -13.22
N THR A 130 4.02 2.09 -13.96
CA THR A 130 2.79 1.30 -13.85
C THR A 130 2.89 0.20 -12.78
N GLY A 131 4.09 -0.02 -12.25
CA GLY A 131 4.41 -1.14 -11.36
C GLY A 131 4.70 -2.44 -12.09
N LEU A 132 5.15 -2.38 -13.36
CA LEU A 132 5.50 -3.53 -14.21
C LEU A 132 6.90 -3.36 -14.85
N PRO A 133 7.60 -4.45 -15.20
CA PRO A 133 7.32 -5.84 -14.81
C PRO A 133 7.58 -6.05 -13.30
N GLN A 134 7.12 -7.17 -12.76
CA GLN A 134 7.47 -7.64 -11.41
C GLN A 134 8.16 -9.00 -11.50
#